data_AF-A0A819MZF8-F1
#
_entry.id   AF-A0A819MZF8-F1
#
_cell.length_a   1.000
_cell.length_b   1.000
_cell.length_c   1.000
_cell.angle_alpha   90.00
_cell.angle_beta   90.00
_cell.angle_gamma   90.00
#
_symmetry.space_group_name_H-M   'P 1'
#
loop_
_entity.id
_entity.type
_entity.pdbx_description
1 polymer ?
#
loop_
_entity_poly.entity_id
_entity_poly.type
_entity_poly.pdbx_seq_one_letter_code
_entity_poly.pdbx_strand_id
1 'polypeptide(L)'
;MNVNKSQQKHQQHTRKAQHFKKKHRRLPIQTKKVSDNHPIQLPYTLPSVQFKNLSVSQQSPMKKTSNLLDITTSTNPTLLLTDYLTISNIKFKEMLLASTSDDINKDALNELLNNEDIFLYIRQLTQLVNKLNYSKLQNEQWSYYYHLGNTEGIWNGRVSKNMADANSMCQTYGRSKMLIQQRQQKYKQQFEQNQNDINEHMKQAPALIDMTQIMNITNNLIYKDQYHLRIELQRPRLVNVLFNNI
;
A
#
# COMPACT_ATOMS: atom_id res chain seq x y z
N MET A 1 13.03 -32.23 52.67
CA MET A 1 11.76 -32.96 52.91
C MET A 1 11.39 -32.77 54.37
N ASN A 2 10.40 -31.93 54.65
CA ASN A 2 9.87 -31.77 56.00
C ASN A 2 8.37 -31.49 55.88
N VAL A 3 7.61 -32.33 56.57
CA VAL A 3 6.15 -32.27 56.68
C VAL A 3 5.82 -31.26 57.77
N ASN A 4 4.89 -30.34 57.53
CA ASN A 4 4.10 -29.81 58.64
C ASN A 4 2.70 -29.36 58.20
N LYS A 5 1.71 -30.03 58.80
CA LYS A 5 0.29 -29.71 58.79
C LYS A 5 -0.01 -28.81 59.99
N SER A 6 -0.65 -27.67 59.79
CA SER A 6 -1.45 -26.98 60.84
C SER A 6 -2.66 -26.33 60.17
N GLN A 7 -3.86 -26.89 60.37
CA GLN A 7 -4.89 -26.39 61.30
C GLN A 7 -5.28 -24.91 61.06
N GLN A 8 -6.40 -24.63 60.37
CA GLN A 8 -7.77 -24.46 60.92
C GLN A 8 -7.88 -23.44 62.08
N LYS A 9 -8.43 -22.23 61.79
CA LYS A 9 -9.73 -21.72 62.28
C LYS A 9 -9.84 -20.18 62.20
N HIS A 10 -11.09 -19.72 62.08
CA HIS A 10 -11.61 -18.35 62.26
C HIS A 10 -11.44 -17.42 61.05
N GLN A 11 -12.43 -16.63 60.61
CA GLN A 11 -13.67 -16.18 61.24
C GLN A 11 -14.68 -15.73 60.17
N GLN A 12 -15.96 -15.96 60.48
CA GLN A 12 -17.13 -15.51 59.75
C GLN A 12 -17.25 -13.98 59.81
N HIS A 13 -17.56 -13.34 58.68
CA HIS A 13 -18.33 -12.09 58.69
C HIS A 13 -19.30 -12.05 57.51
N THR A 14 -20.55 -12.33 57.83
CA THR A 14 -21.75 -12.03 57.04
C THR A 14 -21.99 -10.52 57.04
N ARG A 15 -22.02 -9.90 55.85
CA ARG A 15 -22.66 -8.59 55.67
C ARG A 15 -23.76 -8.70 54.61
N LYS A 16 -24.97 -8.46 55.09
CA LYS A 16 -26.23 -8.32 54.35
C LYS A 16 -26.09 -7.15 53.36
N ALA A 17 -26.34 -7.39 52.08
CA ALA A 17 -26.57 -6.34 51.10
C ALA A 17 -28.04 -6.39 50.67
N GLN A 18 -28.74 -5.30 50.96
CA GLN A 18 -30.16 -5.08 50.76
C GLN A 18 -30.51 -5.04 49.27
N HIS A 19 -31.60 -5.73 48.94
CA HIS A 19 -32.30 -5.61 47.66
C HIS A 19 -32.88 -4.21 47.49
N PHE A 20 -32.32 -3.40 46.58
CA PHE A 20 -32.98 -2.22 46.02
C PHE A 20 -33.46 -2.55 44.60
N LYS A 21 -34.76 -2.82 44.45
CA LYS A 21 -35.44 -2.88 43.14
C LYS A 21 -35.70 -1.45 42.66
N LYS A 22 -34.82 -0.92 41.80
CA LYS A 22 -35.06 0.34 41.07
C LYS A 22 -35.75 0.01 39.75
N LYS A 23 -37.08 0.23 39.69
CA LYS A 23 -37.88 0.19 38.46
C LYS A 23 -37.44 1.36 37.56
N HIS A 24 -36.65 1.07 36.54
CA HIS A 24 -36.38 2.03 35.46
C HIS A 24 -37.51 1.94 34.42
N ARG A 25 -38.34 2.97 34.41
CA ARG A 25 -39.34 3.28 33.39
C ARG A 25 -38.58 3.63 32.10
N ARG A 26 -38.54 2.72 31.13
CA ARG A 26 -37.99 2.99 29.79
C ARG A 26 -38.97 3.89 29.04
N LEU A 27 -38.55 5.12 28.74
CA LEU A 27 -39.22 5.96 27.76
C LEU A 27 -38.87 5.45 26.35
N PRO A 28 -39.80 5.55 25.38
CA PRO A 28 -39.53 5.16 24.01
C PRO A 28 -38.50 6.11 23.39
N ILE A 29 -37.34 5.54 23.02
CA ILE A 29 -36.33 6.22 22.21
C ILE A 29 -36.89 6.28 20.79
N GLN A 30 -37.24 7.48 20.33
CA GLN A 30 -37.47 7.73 18.91
C GLN A 30 -36.13 7.56 18.18
N THR A 31 -36.00 6.46 17.44
CA THR A 31 -34.92 6.27 16.48
C THR A 31 -35.13 7.24 15.32
N LYS A 32 -34.43 8.39 15.37
CA LYS A 32 -34.20 9.19 14.17
C LYS A 32 -33.53 8.28 13.13
N LYS A 33 -34.17 8.13 11.97
CA LYS A 33 -33.59 7.51 10.79
C LYS A 33 -32.22 8.14 10.56
N VAL A 34 -31.18 7.34 10.75
CA VAL A 34 -29.82 7.67 10.32
C VAL A 34 -29.89 7.73 8.81
N SER A 35 -29.66 8.93 8.28
CA SER A 35 -29.51 9.21 6.87
C SER A 35 -28.44 8.28 6.30
N ASP A 36 -28.74 7.66 5.17
CA ASP A 36 -27.84 6.78 4.43
C ASP A 36 -26.55 7.53 4.06
N ASN A 37 -25.51 7.34 4.88
CA ASN A 37 -24.14 7.67 4.51
C ASN A 37 -23.70 6.65 3.47
N HIS A 38 -24.03 6.91 2.20
CA HIS A 38 -23.35 6.24 1.10
C HIS A 38 -21.85 6.57 1.21
N PRO A 39 -20.97 5.56 1.36
CA PRO A 39 -19.53 5.81 1.26
C PRO A 39 -19.28 6.43 -0.12
N ILE A 40 -18.62 7.59 -0.14
CA ILE A 40 -18.15 8.22 -1.36
C ILE A 40 -17.23 7.21 -2.03
N GLN A 41 -17.74 6.52 -3.04
CA GLN A 41 -16.93 5.69 -3.92
C GLN A 41 -16.09 6.67 -4.73
N LEU A 42 -14.82 6.82 -4.33
CA LEU A 42 -13.87 7.59 -5.11
C LEU A 42 -13.79 6.94 -6.51
N PRO A 43 -13.92 7.72 -7.60
CA PRO A 43 -13.96 7.21 -8.96
C PRO A 43 -12.55 6.82 -9.43
N TYR A 44 -11.94 5.81 -8.79
CA TYR A 44 -10.63 5.32 -9.18
C TYR A 44 -10.76 4.18 -10.18
N THR A 45 -11.08 4.53 -11.41
CA THR A 45 -10.69 3.69 -12.55
C THR A 45 -9.31 4.15 -12.97
N LEU A 46 -8.26 3.51 -12.44
CA LEU A 46 -6.90 3.70 -12.97
C LEU A 46 -6.92 3.35 -14.46
N PRO A 47 -6.28 4.13 -15.34
CA PRO A 47 -6.16 3.75 -16.74
C PRO A 47 -5.52 2.36 -16.82
N SER A 48 -6.22 1.43 -17.45
CA SER A 48 -5.63 0.15 -17.82
C SER A 48 -4.44 0.46 -18.71
N VAL A 49 -3.24 0.07 -18.29
CA VAL A 49 -2.05 0.18 -19.14
C VAL A 49 -2.24 -0.77 -20.31
N GLN A 50 -2.77 -0.26 -21.43
CA GLN A 50 -2.74 -0.95 -22.70
C GLN A 50 -1.30 -0.86 -23.21
N PHE A 51 -0.56 -1.95 -23.05
CA PHE A 51 0.73 -2.10 -23.73
C PHE A 51 0.43 -2.16 -25.23
N LYS A 52 0.80 -1.09 -25.96
CA LYS A 52 0.82 -1.11 -27.43
C LYS A 52 1.74 -2.25 -27.84
N ASN A 53 1.18 -3.26 -28.51
CA ASN A 53 1.93 -4.32 -29.15
C ASN A 53 2.94 -3.69 -30.12
N LEU A 54 4.22 -3.66 -29.72
CA LEU A 54 5.32 -3.29 -30.59
C LEU A 54 5.47 -4.43 -31.61
N SER A 55 5.01 -4.17 -32.83
CA SER A 55 5.20 -5.06 -33.98
C SER A 55 6.70 -5.32 -34.17
N VAL A 56 7.09 -6.58 -33.94
CA VAL A 56 8.46 -7.08 -34.11
C VAL A 56 8.77 -7.15 -35.60
N SER A 57 9.50 -6.17 -36.10
CA SER A 57 10.13 -6.23 -37.41
C SER A 57 11.34 -7.17 -37.34
N GLN A 58 11.35 -8.20 -38.19
CA GLN A 58 12.45 -9.16 -38.30
C GLN A 58 13.73 -8.43 -38.78
N GLN A 59 14.71 -8.30 -37.89
CA GLN A 59 16.07 -7.90 -38.25
C GLN A 59 17.10 -8.93 -37.79
N SER A 60 18.18 -8.95 -38.58
CA SER A 60 19.29 -9.89 -38.70
C SER A 60 20.06 -10.21 -37.39
N PRO A 61 20.86 -11.30 -37.36
CA PRO A 61 21.54 -11.76 -36.16
C PRO A 61 22.77 -10.90 -35.87
N MET A 62 22.56 -9.73 -35.27
CA MET A 62 23.63 -9.00 -34.60
C MET A 62 23.88 -9.62 -33.23
N LYS A 63 25.17 -9.80 -32.92
CA LYS A 63 25.70 -10.28 -31.63
C LYS A 63 24.98 -9.55 -30.49
N LYS A 64 24.17 -10.31 -29.75
CA LYS A 64 23.49 -9.87 -28.53
C LYS A 64 24.55 -9.54 -27.47
N THR A 65 25.01 -8.31 -27.43
CA THR A 65 25.49 -7.71 -26.19
C THR A 65 24.25 -7.49 -25.32
N SER A 66 23.85 -8.55 -24.64
CA SER A 66 22.90 -8.52 -23.55
C SER A 66 23.51 -7.71 -22.41
N ASN A 67 23.44 -6.38 -22.50
CA ASN A 67 23.34 -5.53 -21.31
C ASN A 67 21.95 -5.77 -20.70
N LEU A 68 21.68 -7.02 -20.35
CA LEU A 68 20.45 -7.48 -19.74
C LEU A 68 20.55 -7.09 -18.27
N LEU A 69 20.27 -5.81 -17.98
CA LEU A 69 19.90 -5.28 -16.67
C LEU A 69 20.38 -6.15 -15.51
N ASP A 70 21.70 -6.16 -15.29
CA ASP A 70 22.35 -6.89 -14.21
C ASP A 70 22.10 -6.13 -12.90
N ILE A 71 20.81 -6.05 -12.53
CA ILE A 71 20.33 -5.44 -11.30
C ILE A 71 20.10 -6.61 -10.35
N THR A 72 21.21 -7.09 -9.80
CA THR A 72 21.31 -8.06 -8.70
C THR A 72 20.94 -7.43 -7.36
N THR A 73 20.00 -6.49 -7.33
CA THR A 73 19.74 -5.77 -6.09
C THR A 73 18.81 -6.58 -5.19
N SER A 74 19.44 -7.35 -4.30
CA SER A 74 18.97 -7.73 -2.96
C SER A 74 18.55 -6.53 -2.09
N THR A 75 18.32 -5.37 -2.69
CA THR A 75 18.00 -4.12 -2.02
C THR A 75 16.57 -4.21 -1.54
N ASN A 76 16.36 -3.95 -0.26
CA ASN A 76 15.05 -3.87 0.32
C ASN A 76 14.19 -2.86 -0.50
N PRO A 77 13.06 -3.26 -1.10
CA PRO A 77 12.28 -2.40 -1.99
C PRO A 77 11.75 -1.13 -1.31
N THR A 78 11.76 -1.06 0.02
CA THR A 78 11.45 0.17 0.75
C THR A 78 12.50 1.27 0.55
N LEU A 79 13.73 0.93 0.15
CA LEU A 79 14.80 1.90 -0.12
C LEU A 79 14.56 2.68 -1.42
N LEU A 80 13.70 2.16 -2.30
CA LEU A 80 13.25 2.86 -3.50
C LEU A 80 12.06 3.78 -3.22
N LEU A 81 11.55 3.81 -1.98
CA LEU A 81 10.43 4.65 -1.61
C LEU A 81 10.95 6.00 -1.11
N THR A 82 10.57 7.05 -1.82
CA THR A 82 10.87 8.42 -1.41
C THR A 82 10.11 8.78 -0.13
N ASP A 83 10.80 9.33 0.88
CA ASP A 83 10.16 9.87 2.08
C ASP A 83 9.93 11.38 1.93
N TYR A 84 8.72 11.76 1.50
CA TYR A 84 8.35 13.16 1.25
C TYR A 84 8.38 14.04 2.50
N LEU A 85 8.40 13.46 3.71
CA LEU A 85 8.54 14.22 4.95
C LEU A 85 9.96 14.73 5.18
N THR A 86 10.96 14.09 4.56
CA THR A 86 12.39 14.42 4.74
C THR A 86 12.96 15.29 3.61
N ILE A 87 12.27 15.35 2.47
CA ILE A 87 12.67 16.19 1.34
C ILE A 87 12.52 17.67 1.70
N SER A 88 13.48 18.51 1.26
CA SER A 88 13.42 19.95 1.46
C SER A 88 12.15 20.58 0.86
N ASN A 89 11.68 21.68 1.44
CA ASN A 89 10.47 22.37 0.98
C ASN A 89 10.55 22.78 -0.48
N ILE A 90 11.70 23.35 -0.88
CA ILE A 90 11.97 23.76 -2.26
C ILE A 90 11.83 22.57 -3.21
N LYS A 91 12.51 21.46 -2.90
CA LYS A 91 12.51 20.30 -3.77
C LYS A 91 11.13 19.64 -3.87
N PHE A 92 10.43 19.50 -2.75
CA PHE A 92 9.08 18.93 -2.76
C PHE A 92 8.10 19.81 -3.58
N LYS A 93 8.19 21.14 -3.42
CA LYS A 93 7.40 22.10 -4.21
C LYS A 93 7.68 21.97 -5.72
N GLU A 94 8.95 21.91 -6.12
CA GLU A 94 9.34 21.68 -7.52
C GLU A 94 8.74 20.40 -8.09
N MET A 95 8.78 19.30 -7.32
CA MET A 95 8.23 18.01 -7.77
C MET A 95 6.71 18.09 -8.00
N LEU A 96 5.97 18.74 -7.10
CA LEU A 96 4.52 18.95 -7.26
C LEU A 96 4.21 19.80 -8.50
N LEU A 97 4.91 20.92 -8.68
CA LEU A 97 4.72 21.80 -9.83
C LEU A 97 5.07 21.11 -11.16
N ALA A 98 6.13 20.29 -11.18
CA ALA A 98 6.50 19.48 -12.36
C ALA A 98 5.54 18.33 -12.65
N SER A 99 4.66 18.00 -11.71
CA SER A 99 3.62 16.96 -11.86
C SER A 99 2.28 17.52 -12.31
N THR A 100 2.18 18.85 -12.43
CA THR A 100 1.03 19.58 -12.95
C THR A 100 1.25 19.85 -14.45
N SER A 101 0.28 19.48 -15.29
CA SER A 101 0.41 19.58 -16.76
C SER A 101 -0.14 20.86 -17.36
N ASP A 102 -0.87 21.65 -16.58
CA ASP A 102 -1.53 22.88 -17.02
C ASP A 102 -0.88 24.08 -16.32
N ASP A 103 -0.35 25.02 -17.12
CA ASP A 103 0.38 26.19 -16.65
C ASP A 103 -0.51 27.13 -15.81
N ILE A 104 -1.80 27.28 -16.15
CA ILE A 104 -2.73 28.12 -15.38
C ILE A 104 -2.93 27.53 -13.98
N ASN A 105 -3.05 26.21 -13.91
CA ASN A 105 -3.17 25.49 -12.65
C ASN A 105 -1.86 25.48 -11.85
N LYS A 106 -0.72 25.61 -12.52
CA LYS A 106 0.60 25.63 -11.88
C LYS A 106 0.85 26.91 -11.09
N ASP A 107 0.43 28.07 -11.61
CA ASP A 107 0.55 29.35 -10.89
C ASP A 107 -0.35 29.38 -9.66
N ALA A 108 -1.62 28.99 -9.81
CA ALA A 108 -2.56 28.87 -8.69
C ALA A 108 -2.05 27.90 -7.61
N LEU A 109 -1.52 26.74 -8.01
CA LEU A 109 -0.89 25.80 -7.09
C LEU A 109 0.35 26.40 -6.42
N ASN A 110 1.19 27.13 -7.16
CA ASN A 110 2.39 27.76 -6.62
C ASN A 110 2.07 28.79 -5.53
N GLU A 111 1.02 29.58 -5.74
CA GLU A 111 0.48 30.51 -4.74
C GLU A 111 -0.09 29.78 -3.53
N LEU A 112 -0.90 28.74 -3.75
CA LEU A 112 -1.47 27.91 -2.68
C LEU A 112 -0.37 27.30 -1.79
N LEU A 113 0.71 26.82 -2.41
CA LEU A 113 1.86 26.22 -1.72
C LEU A 113 2.76 27.25 -1.00
N ASN A 114 2.49 28.56 -1.09
CA ASN A 114 3.14 29.56 -0.25
C ASN A 114 2.54 29.60 1.17
N ASN A 115 1.34 29.05 1.37
CA ASN A 115 0.77 28.86 2.70
C ASN A 115 1.40 27.62 3.34
N GLU A 116 2.06 27.80 4.48
CA GLU A 116 2.81 26.73 5.17
C GLU A 116 1.93 25.58 5.64
N ASP A 117 0.73 25.87 6.19
CA ASP A 117 -0.20 24.86 6.68
C ASP A 117 -0.72 24.00 5.53
N ILE A 118 -1.08 24.65 4.40
CA ILE A 118 -1.54 23.95 3.19
C ILE A 118 -0.40 23.11 2.59
N PHE A 119 0.80 23.66 2.56
CA PHE A 119 1.98 22.95 2.07
C PHE A 119 2.26 21.69 2.90
N LEU A 120 2.25 21.81 4.23
CA LEU A 120 2.42 20.68 5.14
C LEU A 120 1.31 19.64 4.98
N TYR A 121 0.06 20.10 4.85
CA TYR A 121 -1.10 19.25 4.62
C TYR A 121 -0.96 18.42 3.32
N ILE A 122 -0.60 19.05 2.20
CA ILE A 122 -0.39 18.37 0.91
C ILE A 122 0.79 17.40 0.99
N ARG A 123 1.85 17.75 1.71
CA ARG A 123 3.00 16.86 1.94
C ARG A 123 2.61 15.59 2.69
N GLN A 124 1.85 15.73 3.77
CA GLN A 124 1.37 14.59 4.56
C GLN A 124 0.46 13.68 3.72
N LEU A 125 -0.47 14.28 2.97
CA LEU A 125 -1.33 13.55 2.04
C LEU A 125 -0.51 12.79 0.99
N THR A 126 0.49 13.45 0.40
CA THR A 126 1.38 12.83 -0.59
C THR A 126 2.13 11.64 0.00
N GLN A 127 2.61 11.73 1.24
CA GLN A 127 3.25 10.61 1.92
C GLN A 127 2.29 9.44 2.18
N LEU A 128 1.03 9.72 2.54
CA LEU A 128 0.02 8.68 2.74
C LEU A 128 -0.32 7.97 1.42
N VAL A 129 -0.53 8.71 0.34
CA VAL A 129 -0.80 8.16 -1.00
C VAL A 129 0.39 7.35 -1.51
N ASN A 130 1.62 7.77 -1.19
CA ASN A 130 2.85 7.05 -1.54
C ASN A 130 2.89 5.67 -0.85
N LYS A 131 2.60 5.64 0.46
CA LYS A 131 2.49 4.40 1.25
C LYS A 131 1.36 3.49 0.75
N LEU A 132 0.19 4.04 0.43
CA LEU A 132 -0.93 3.30 -0.14
C LEU A 132 -0.53 2.59 -1.43
N ASN A 133 0.08 3.33 -2.37
CA ASN A 133 0.54 2.77 -3.65
C ASN A 133 1.61 1.69 -3.45
N TYR A 134 2.54 1.89 -2.52
CA TYR A 134 3.55 0.88 -2.17
C TYR A 134 2.90 -0.41 -1.63
N SER A 135 1.98 -0.30 -0.68
CA SER A 135 1.26 -1.47 -0.13
C SER A 135 0.49 -2.21 -1.22
N LYS A 136 -0.13 -1.50 -2.17
CA LYS A 136 -0.80 -2.10 -3.32
C LYS A 136 0.17 -2.91 -4.20
N LEU A 137 1.31 -2.32 -4.58
CA LEU A 137 2.31 -3.01 -5.40
C LEU A 137 2.88 -4.25 -4.70
N GLN A 138 3.13 -4.16 -3.40
CA GLN A 138 3.55 -5.32 -2.61
C GLN A 138 2.49 -6.41 -2.61
N ASN A 139 1.22 -6.07 -2.31
CA ASN A 139 0.14 -7.05 -2.31
C ASN A 139 -0.02 -7.75 -3.66
N GLU A 140 0.11 -7.00 -4.76
CA GLU A 140 0.13 -7.52 -6.12
C GLU A 140 1.29 -8.52 -6.34
N GLN A 141 2.50 -8.18 -5.90
CA GLN A 141 3.67 -9.06 -6.02
C GLN A 141 3.48 -10.36 -5.23
N TRP A 142 2.99 -10.28 -3.99
CA TRP A 142 2.75 -11.46 -3.17
C TRP A 142 1.61 -12.33 -3.71
N SER A 143 0.60 -11.72 -4.32
CA SER A 143 -0.46 -12.44 -5.02
C SER A 143 0.04 -13.17 -6.26
N TYR A 144 0.99 -12.57 -6.98
CA TYR A 144 1.68 -13.25 -8.07
C TYR A 144 2.43 -14.50 -7.59
N TYR A 145 3.26 -14.38 -6.54
CA TYR A 145 3.96 -15.56 -5.99
C TYR A 145 3.00 -16.61 -5.44
N TYR A 146 1.86 -16.19 -4.88
CA TYR A 146 0.83 -17.13 -4.45
C TYR A 146 0.26 -17.94 -5.61
N HIS A 147 -0.05 -17.27 -6.71
CA HIS A 147 -0.54 -17.93 -7.93
C HIS A 147 0.50 -18.88 -8.51
N LEU A 148 1.75 -18.41 -8.64
CA LEU A 148 2.88 -19.20 -9.13
C LEU A 148 3.10 -20.48 -8.30
N GLY A 149 3.03 -20.37 -6.97
CA GLY A 149 3.12 -21.54 -6.08
C GLY A 149 2.00 -22.56 -6.30
N ASN A 150 0.77 -22.10 -6.61
CA ASN A 150 -0.34 -23.01 -6.89
C ASN A 150 -0.22 -23.65 -8.28
N THR A 151 0.18 -22.90 -9.31
CA THR A 151 0.24 -23.40 -10.69
C THR A 151 1.42 -24.34 -10.90
N GLU A 152 2.57 -24.02 -10.31
CA GLU A 152 3.84 -24.74 -10.53
C GLU A 152 4.14 -25.75 -9.42
N GLY A 153 3.35 -25.78 -8.35
CA GLY A 153 3.56 -26.68 -7.20
C GLY A 153 4.83 -26.42 -6.41
N ILE A 154 5.44 -25.23 -6.53
CA ILE A 154 6.77 -24.89 -5.99
C ILE A 154 6.78 -24.52 -4.50
N TRP A 155 5.78 -24.94 -3.73
CA TRP A 155 5.74 -24.68 -2.30
C TRP A 155 6.90 -25.40 -1.59
N ASN A 156 7.80 -24.65 -0.95
CA ASN A 156 8.91 -25.19 -0.15
C ASN A 156 9.89 -26.11 -0.92
N GLY A 157 9.84 -26.13 -2.26
CA GLY A 157 10.70 -26.95 -3.11
C GLY A 157 11.88 -26.15 -3.69
N ARG A 158 12.87 -26.85 -4.27
CA ARG A 158 13.87 -26.19 -5.11
C ARG A 158 13.20 -25.73 -6.41
N VAL A 159 13.52 -24.52 -6.85
CA VAL A 159 13.13 -24.02 -8.17
C VAL A 159 14.32 -24.16 -9.12
N SER A 160 14.06 -24.40 -10.40
CA SER A 160 15.13 -24.39 -11.38
C SER A 160 15.73 -22.98 -11.47
N LYS A 161 17.00 -22.87 -11.87
CA LYS A 161 17.67 -21.58 -12.07
C LYS A 161 16.86 -20.67 -13.01
N ASN A 162 16.43 -21.22 -14.15
CA ASN A 162 15.64 -20.47 -15.14
C ASN A 162 14.32 -19.97 -14.55
N MET A 163 13.63 -20.80 -13.75
CA MET A 163 12.40 -20.41 -13.07
C MET A 163 12.65 -19.30 -12.04
N ALA A 164 13.73 -19.43 -11.26
CA ALA A 164 14.11 -18.42 -10.28
C ALA A 164 14.45 -17.09 -10.96
N ASP A 165 15.27 -17.12 -12.01
CA ASP A 165 15.70 -15.94 -12.74
C ASP A 165 14.50 -15.26 -13.45
N ALA A 166 13.64 -16.03 -14.12
CA ALA A 166 12.43 -15.51 -14.79
C ALA A 166 11.43 -14.86 -13.83
N ASN A 167 11.38 -15.33 -12.59
CA ASN A 167 10.43 -14.86 -11.58
C ASN A 167 11.08 -13.96 -10.50
N SER A 168 12.36 -13.61 -10.66
CA SER A 168 13.14 -12.86 -9.67
C SER A 168 13.04 -13.47 -8.25
N MET A 169 13.12 -14.80 -8.17
CA MET A 169 13.10 -15.57 -6.93
C MET A 169 14.51 -16.03 -6.53
N CYS A 170 14.67 -16.43 -5.27
CA CYS A 170 15.88 -17.12 -4.85
C CYS A 170 15.93 -18.53 -5.47
N GLN A 171 17.10 -18.91 -6.00
CA GLN A 171 17.32 -20.22 -6.63
C GLN A 171 17.23 -21.39 -5.63
N THR A 172 17.54 -21.14 -4.35
CA THR A 172 17.74 -22.23 -3.39
C THR A 172 16.43 -22.85 -2.93
N TYR A 173 15.38 -22.04 -2.70
CA TYR A 173 14.09 -22.52 -2.21
C TYR A 173 12.94 -21.60 -2.67
N GLY A 174 11.84 -22.22 -3.10
CA GLY A 174 10.54 -21.58 -3.23
C GLY A 174 10.08 -21.03 -1.88
N ARG A 175 9.30 -19.94 -1.91
CA ARG A 175 8.78 -19.34 -0.68
C ARG A 175 7.67 -20.22 -0.09
N SER A 176 7.62 -20.33 1.23
CA SER A 176 6.55 -21.09 1.87
C SER A 176 5.18 -20.44 1.68
N LYS A 177 4.15 -21.28 1.49
CA LYS A 177 2.77 -20.81 1.34
C LYS A 177 2.34 -19.93 2.52
N MET A 178 2.68 -20.38 3.73
CA MET A 178 2.40 -19.66 4.97
C MET A 178 3.04 -18.26 4.98
N LEU A 179 4.30 -18.13 4.59
CA LEU A 179 4.98 -16.84 4.52
C LEU A 179 4.33 -15.90 3.50
N ILE A 180 3.97 -16.42 2.32
CA ILE A 180 3.30 -15.62 1.29
C ILE A 180 1.94 -15.13 1.80
N GLN A 181 1.13 -16.00 2.40
CA GLN A 181 -0.17 -15.64 2.97
C GLN A 181 -0.04 -14.59 4.09
N GLN A 182 0.92 -14.77 5.00
CA GLN A 182 1.22 -13.80 6.05
C GLN A 182 1.57 -12.42 5.47
N ARG A 183 2.37 -12.39 4.39
CA ARG A 183 2.73 -11.14 3.70
C ARG A 183 1.53 -10.50 3.01
N GLN A 184 0.69 -11.27 2.32
CA GLN A 184 -0.56 -10.76 1.73
C GLN A 184 -1.46 -10.14 2.79
N GLN A 185 -1.68 -10.83 3.91
CA GLN A 185 -2.50 -10.31 5.01
C GLN A 185 -1.92 -9.00 5.56
N LYS A 186 -0.61 -8.96 5.81
CA LYS A 186 0.07 -7.73 6.28
C LYS A 186 -0.17 -6.55 5.33
N TYR A 187 0.07 -6.73 4.03
CA TYR A 187 -0.06 -5.62 3.07
C TYR A 187 -1.51 -5.24 2.79
N LYS A 188 -2.44 -6.19 2.88
CA LYS A 188 -3.88 -5.90 2.83
C LYS A 188 -4.30 -5.02 4.00
N GLN A 189 -3.90 -5.35 5.23
CA GLN A 189 -4.16 -4.52 6.41
C GLN A 189 -3.54 -3.13 6.29
N GLN A 190 -2.29 -3.04 5.81
CA GLN A 190 -1.64 -1.74 5.58
C GLN A 190 -2.36 -0.91 4.51
N PHE A 191 -2.85 -1.55 3.44
CA PHE A 191 -3.64 -0.88 2.41
C PHE A 191 -4.92 -0.30 3.00
N GLU A 192 -5.68 -1.10 3.75
CA GLU A 192 -6.92 -0.66 4.41
C GLU A 192 -6.66 0.49 5.40
N GLN A 193 -5.59 0.38 6.21
CA GLN A 193 -5.20 1.44 7.14
C GLN A 193 -4.83 2.73 6.41
N ASN A 194 -3.93 2.66 5.42
CA ASN A 194 -3.52 3.85 4.66
C ASN A 194 -4.71 4.50 3.92
N GLN A 195 -5.65 3.70 3.43
CA GLN A 195 -6.85 4.21 2.78
C GLN A 195 -7.74 4.97 3.77
N ASN A 196 -7.92 4.42 4.98
CA ASN A 196 -8.65 5.10 6.04
C ASN A 196 -7.94 6.39 6.46
N ASP A 197 -6.63 6.36 6.63
CA ASP A 197 -5.83 7.54 7.00
C ASP A 197 -5.94 8.64 5.93
N ILE A 198 -5.92 8.29 4.64
CA ILE A 198 -6.18 9.24 3.54
C ILE A 198 -7.57 9.82 3.67
N ASN A 199 -8.60 8.98 3.85
CA ASN A 199 -9.98 9.46 3.97
C ASN A 199 -10.17 10.40 5.15
N GLU A 200 -9.58 10.11 6.31
CA GLU A 200 -9.61 11.00 7.48
C GLU A 200 -8.83 12.30 7.22
N HIS A 201 -7.65 12.22 6.60
CA HIS A 201 -6.86 13.40 6.23
C HIS A 201 -7.61 14.31 5.26
N MET A 202 -8.33 13.73 4.28
CA MET A 202 -9.17 14.46 3.33
C MET A 202 -10.35 15.17 4.00
N LYS A 203 -10.91 14.65 5.10
CA LYS A 203 -11.96 15.34 5.87
C LYS A 203 -11.46 16.62 6.55
N GLN A 204 -10.15 16.73 6.78
CA GLN A 204 -9.52 17.89 7.41
C GLN A 204 -9.05 18.92 6.38
N ALA A 205 -9.39 18.74 5.09
CA ALA A 205 -8.99 19.64 4.02
C ALA A 205 -9.49 21.07 4.28
N PRO A 206 -8.60 22.08 4.23
CA PRO A 206 -8.99 23.48 4.19
C PRO A 206 -9.94 23.74 3.01
N ALA A 207 -10.98 24.57 3.23
CA ALA A 207 -12.01 24.86 2.22
C ALA A 207 -11.47 25.47 0.91
N LEU A 208 -10.26 26.03 0.95
CA LEU A 208 -9.56 26.63 -0.19
C LEU A 208 -8.93 25.59 -1.13
N ILE A 209 -8.88 24.31 -0.73
CA ILE A 209 -8.21 23.25 -1.51
C ILE A 209 -9.24 22.48 -2.36
N ASP A 210 -9.03 22.46 -3.68
CA ASP A 210 -9.66 21.46 -4.55
C ASP A 210 -8.97 20.10 -4.36
N MET A 211 -9.57 19.25 -3.53
CA MET A 211 -9.04 17.93 -3.23
C MET A 211 -8.96 17.00 -4.44
N THR A 212 -9.82 17.17 -5.44
CA THR A 212 -9.76 16.36 -6.66
C THR A 212 -8.51 16.69 -7.45
N GLN A 213 -8.24 17.99 -7.60
CA GLN A 213 -7.04 18.47 -8.28
C GLN A 213 -5.76 18.04 -7.56
N ILE A 214 -5.69 18.24 -6.23
CA ILE A 214 -4.53 17.83 -5.43
C ILE A 214 -4.28 16.32 -5.53
N MET A 215 -5.33 15.50 -5.40
CA MET A 215 -5.18 14.05 -5.54
C MET A 215 -4.66 13.63 -6.92
N ASN A 216 -5.10 14.29 -7.99
CA ASN A 216 -4.59 14.02 -9.33
C ASN A 216 -3.09 14.36 -9.46
N ILE A 217 -2.67 15.52 -8.96
CA ILE A 217 -1.27 15.95 -8.97
C ILE A 217 -0.40 14.98 -8.14
N THR A 218 -0.84 14.67 -6.92
CA THR A 218 -0.16 13.74 -6.01
C THR A 218 -0.04 12.35 -6.64
N ASN A 219 -1.10 11.84 -7.26
CA ASN A 219 -1.05 10.55 -7.96
C ASN A 219 -0.08 10.56 -9.14
N ASN A 220 -0.06 11.64 -9.94
CA ASN A 220 0.88 11.78 -11.05
C ASN A 220 2.33 11.82 -10.58
N LEU A 221 2.59 12.57 -9.51
CA LEU A 221 3.90 12.67 -8.87
C LEU A 221 4.39 11.29 -8.41
N ILE A 222 3.57 10.59 -7.62
CA ILE A 222 3.91 9.27 -7.07
C ILE A 222 4.03 8.25 -8.19
N TYR A 223 3.21 8.37 -9.25
CA TYR A 223 3.28 7.47 -10.38
C TYR A 223 4.63 7.56 -11.10
N LYS A 224 5.15 8.77 -11.28
CA LYS A 224 6.48 8.99 -11.86
C LYS A 224 7.59 8.52 -10.91
N ASP A 225 7.50 8.89 -9.64
CA ASP A 225 8.51 8.57 -8.62
C ASP A 225 8.68 7.06 -8.41
N GLN A 226 7.57 6.33 -8.32
CA GLN A 226 7.57 4.88 -8.13
C GLN A 226 7.81 4.09 -9.42
N TYR A 227 8.20 4.71 -10.54
CA TYR A 227 8.41 4.00 -11.81
C TYR A 227 9.39 2.84 -11.67
N HIS A 228 10.57 3.08 -11.10
CA HIS A 228 11.60 2.04 -10.92
C HIS A 228 11.14 0.94 -9.96
N LEU A 229 10.44 1.30 -8.88
CA LEU A 229 9.86 0.34 -7.96
C LEU A 229 8.85 -0.57 -8.67
N ARG A 230 8.00 -0.03 -9.54
CA ARG A 230 7.05 -0.85 -10.31
C ARG A 230 7.77 -1.80 -11.25
N ILE A 231 8.77 -1.33 -11.99
CA ILE A 231 9.57 -2.18 -12.86
C ILE A 231 10.21 -3.30 -12.05
N GLU A 232 10.80 -3.01 -10.90
CA GLU A 232 11.44 -4.01 -10.05
C GLU A 232 10.44 -5.06 -9.51
N LEU A 233 9.27 -4.62 -9.04
CA LEU A 233 8.26 -5.52 -8.48
C LEU A 233 7.46 -6.29 -9.55
N GLN A 234 7.33 -5.74 -10.76
CA GLN A 234 6.57 -6.32 -11.86
C GLN A 234 7.44 -7.03 -12.91
N ARG A 235 8.77 -6.91 -12.85
CA ARG A 235 9.73 -7.65 -13.71
C ARG A 235 9.34 -9.13 -13.89
N PRO A 236 8.96 -9.89 -12.86
CA PRO A 236 8.58 -11.30 -13.01
C PRO A 236 7.45 -11.55 -14.02
N ARG A 237 6.53 -10.59 -14.18
CA ARG A 237 5.36 -10.70 -15.06
C ARG A 237 5.71 -10.42 -16.52
N LEU A 238 6.62 -9.46 -16.74
CA LEU A 238 6.98 -9.00 -18.09
C LEU A 238 7.81 -10.06 -18.84
N VAL A 239 8.64 -10.82 -18.12
CA VAL A 239 9.47 -11.87 -18.69
C VAL A 239 8.60 -13.01 -19.26
N ASN A 240 7.58 -13.46 -18.52
CA ASN A 240 6.69 -14.55 -18.97
C ASN A 240 5.86 -14.20 -20.22
N VAL A 241 5.52 -12.92 -20.43
CA VAL A 241 4.80 -12.49 -21.65
C VAL A 241 5.70 -12.53 -22.88
N LEU A 242 6.99 -12.24 -22.73
CA LEU A 242 7.93 -12.23 -23.86
C LEU A 242 8.34 -13.63 -24.33
N PHE A 243 8.40 -14.61 -23.41
CA PHE A 243 8.79 -15.98 -23.75
C PHE A 243 7.65 -16.85 -24.28
N ASN A 244 6.39 -16.53 -23.99
CA ASN A 244 5.23 -17.29 -24.49
C ASN A 244 4.76 -16.88 -25.90
N ASN A 245 5.38 -15.86 -26.50
CA ASN A 245 5.04 -15.33 -27.83
C ASN A 245 6.12 -15.62 -28.89
N ILE A 246 7.08 -16.50 -28.58
CA ILE A 246 8.11 -17.00 -29.50
C ILE A 246 7.87 -18.50 -29.70
#